data_AF-A0A2H3DQH4-F1
#
_entry.id   AF-A0A2H3DQH4-F1
#
_cell.length_a   1.000
_cell.length_b   1.000
_cell.length_c   1.000
_cell.angle_alpha   90.00
_cell.angle_beta   90.00
_cell.angle_gamma   90.00
#
_symmetry.space_group_name_H-M   'P 1'
#
loop_
_entity.id
_entity.type
_entity.pdbx_description
1 polymer ?
#
loop_
_entity_poly.entity_id
_entity_poly.type
_entity_poly.pdbx_seq_one_letter_code
_entity_poly.pdbx_strand_id
1 'polypeptide(L)'
;MGVERLSFDILGSIFAEVCEATDPKGKQHIIIRLSSACSTWRKAALAYPMLWFNIYLPLLSDINPADPRERLLAMYIERSGITPLSIMIRNNPRNTRRQIPFTSSIYTLLHANTHRWQKLDIIGSLVIPVYLCPFLSPASRDMDMLQSLKSVRNYTSESVPIRFMLPWASVFCDWRSYIGS
;
A
#
# COMPACT_ATOMS: atom_id res chain seq x y z
N MET A 1 36.94 -4.87 23.24
CA MET A 1 35.54 -5.23 23.55
C MET A 1 34.80 -5.37 22.23
N GLY A 2 34.61 -6.61 21.76
CA GLY A 2 33.93 -6.88 20.50
C GLY A 2 32.43 -6.79 20.71
N VAL A 3 31.78 -5.82 20.08
CA VAL A 3 30.33 -5.89 19.88
C VAL A 3 30.12 -7.11 18.99
N GLU A 4 29.57 -8.18 19.56
CA GLU A 4 29.19 -9.36 18.82
C GLU A 4 28.37 -8.90 17.62
N ARG A 5 28.86 -9.19 16.41
CA ARG A 5 28.18 -8.82 15.17
C ARG A 5 26.92 -9.68 15.13
N LEU A 6 25.79 -9.10 15.54
CA LEU A 6 24.49 -9.68 15.25
C LEU A 6 24.48 -10.07 13.77
N SER A 7 24.11 -11.31 13.46
CA SER A 7 23.94 -11.72 12.08
C SER A 7 22.88 -10.84 11.43
N PHE A 8 23.00 -10.66 10.11
CA PHE A 8 21.99 -9.92 9.34
C PHE A 8 20.59 -10.50 9.54
N ASP A 9 20.50 -11.80 9.82
CA ASP A 9 19.25 -12.50 10.04
C ASP A 9 18.55 -12.08 11.32
N ILE A 10 19.28 -11.98 12.43
CA ILE A 10 18.70 -11.53 13.69
C ILE A 10 18.27 -10.06 13.57
N LEU A 11 19.05 -9.22 12.88
CA LEU A 11 18.65 -7.83 12.63
C LEU A 11 17.39 -7.74 11.75
N GLY A 12 17.28 -8.57 10.71
CA GLY A 12 16.10 -8.65 9.87
C GLY A 12 14.86 -9.03 10.68
N SER A 13 14.96 -10.05 11.53
CA SER A 13 13.88 -10.46 12.44
C SER A 13 13.49 -9.36 13.43
N ILE A 14 14.47 -8.69 14.06
CA ILE A 14 14.20 -7.55 14.96
C ILE A 14 13.46 -6.44 14.21
N PHE A 15 13.88 -6.11 12.99
CA PHE A 15 13.21 -5.07 12.21
C PHE A 15 11.78 -5.46 11.84
N ALA A 16 11.53 -6.74 11.52
CA ALA A 16 10.18 -7.23 11.28
C ALA A 16 9.30 -7.01 12.50
N GLU A 17 9.75 -7.43 13.69
CA GLU A 17 9.02 -7.25 14.95
C GLU A 17 8.78 -5.76 15.28
N VAL A 18 9.77 -4.90 15.09
CA VAL A 18 9.63 -3.45 15.34
C VAL A 18 8.63 -2.83 14.36
N CYS A 19 8.69 -3.20 13.08
CA CYS A 19 7.75 -2.74 12.07
C CYS A 19 6.33 -3.21 12.39
N GLU A 20 6.12 -4.47 12.73
CA GLU A 20 4.79 -4.99 13.10
C GLU A 20 4.24 -4.33 14.39
N ALA A 21 5.07 -4.13 15.41
CA ALA A 21 4.65 -3.52 16.66
C ALA A 21 4.31 -2.02 16.53
N THR A 22 5.06 -1.29 15.71
CA THR A 22 5.02 0.18 15.70
C THR A 22 4.35 0.76 14.46
N ASP A 23 4.43 0.07 13.33
CA ASP A 23 3.90 0.50 12.04
C ASP A 23 3.42 -0.68 11.18
N PRO A 24 2.45 -1.49 11.66
CA PRO A 24 1.99 -2.70 10.97
C PRO A 24 1.39 -2.43 9.59
N LYS A 25 1.12 -1.16 9.27
CA LYS A 25 0.52 -0.72 8.01
C LYS A 25 1.51 0.06 7.14
N GLY A 26 2.76 0.24 7.57
CA GLY A 26 3.79 0.98 6.81
C GLY A 26 3.54 2.48 6.67
N LYS A 27 2.65 3.07 7.49
CA LYS A 27 2.26 4.48 7.44
C LYS A 27 3.37 5.43 7.89
N GLN A 28 4.20 5.01 8.83
CA GLN A 28 5.27 5.82 9.41
C GLN A 28 6.61 5.60 8.72
N HIS A 29 6.70 4.63 7.80
CA HIS A 29 7.90 4.27 7.05
C HIS A 29 9.09 3.95 7.98
N ILE A 30 8.82 3.21 9.05
CA ILE A 30 9.83 2.90 10.10
C ILE A 30 11.05 2.20 9.52
N ILE A 31 10.87 1.29 8.57
CA ILE A 31 11.98 0.59 7.92
C ILE A 31 12.97 1.55 7.26
N ILE A 32 12.51 2.68 6.72
CA ILE A 32 13.42 3.70 6.16
C ILE A 32 14.27 4.30 7.27
N ARG A 33 13.67 4.65 8.41
CA ARG A 33 14.38 5.19 9.57
C ARG A 33 15.42 4.20 10.09
N LEU A 34 15.03 2.94 10.27
CA LEU A 34 15.94 1.86 10.66
C LEU A 34 17.10 1.71 9.65
N SER A 35 16.80 1.67 8.35
CA SER A 35 17.83 1.55 7.30
C SER A 35 18.77 2.77 7.19
N SER A 36 18.39 3.90 7.78
CA SER A 36 19.18 5.13 7.78
C SER A 36 20.16 5.24 8.96
N ALA A 37 19.98 4.42 10.01
CA ALA A 37 20.74 4.51 11.25
C ALA A 37 22.25 4.25 11.06
N CYS A 38 22.62 3.17 10.38
CA CYS A 38 24.00 2.87 10.02
C CYS A 38 24.09 1.98 8.76
N SER A 39 25.30 1.81 8.21
CA SER A 39 25.52 1.00 7.01
C SER A 39 25.16 -0.48 7.21
N THR A 40 25.41 -1.04 8.40
CA THR A 40 25.04 -2.42 8.74
C THR A 40 23.53 -2.61 8.75
N TRP A 41 22.79 -1.69 9.37
CA TRP A 41 21.32 -1.75 9.43
C TRP A 41 20.70 -1.58 8.04
N ARG A 42 21.30 -0.73 7.21
CA ARG A 42 20.90 -0.61 5.81
C ARG A 42 21.07 -1.91 5.05
N LYS A 43 22.23 -2.55 5.17
CA LYS A 43 22.50 -3.85 4.53
C LYS A 43 21.54 -4.93 5.03
N ALA A 44 21.28 -4.99 6.34
CA ALA A 44 20.29 -5.87 6.92
C ALA A 44 18.90 -5.62 6.32
N ALA A 45 18.42 -4.38 6.34
CA ALA A 45 17.10 -4.04 5.81
C ALA A 45 16.95 -4.38 4.32
N LEU A 46 18.00 -4.17 3.51
CA LEU A 46 17.99 -4.50 2.08
C LEU A 46 18.07 -6.01 1.81
N ALA A 47 18.68 -6.79 2.70
CA ALA A 47 18.74 -8.25 2.58
C ALA A 47 17.39 -8.93 2.89
N TYR A 48 16.42 -8.19 3.45
CA TYR A 48 15.12 -8.71 3.86
C TYR A 48 13.96 -8.03 3.09
N PRO A 49 13.60 -8.55 1.89
CA PRO A 49 12.51 -7.98 1.08
C PRO A 49 11.15 -7.92 1.79
N MET A 50 10.91 -8.84 2.72
CA MET A 50 9.68 -8.87 3.54
C MET A 50 9.54 -7.68 4.50
N LEU A 51 10.54 -6.79 4.60
CA LEU A 51 10.39 -5.54 5.35
C LEU A 51 9.79 -4.41 4.49
N TRP A 52 9.68 -4.61 3.18
CA TRP A 52 9.29 -3.59 2.19
C TRP A 52 7.97 -3.92 1.47
N PHE A 53 7.29 -5.01 1.84
CA PHE A 53 6.07 -5.44 1.14
C PHE A 53 4.81 -4.64 1.52
N ASN A 54 4.78 -4.04 2.72
CA ASN A 54 3.67 -3.23 3.21
C ASN A 54 3.82 -1.78 2.71
N ILE A 55 2.95 -1.36 1.81
CA ILE A 55 2.98 -0.06 1.15
C ILE A 55 1.76 0.76 1.57
N TYR A 56 1.99 1.87 2.26
CA TYR A 56 0.95 2.84 2.59
C TYR A 56 0.91 3.99 1.59
N LEU A 57 -0.25 4.21 0.97
CA LEU A 57 -0.49 5.26 -0.01
C LEU A 57 -1.59 6.22 0.46
N PRO A 58 -1.23 7.38 1.03
CA PRO A 58 -2.19 8.43 1.31
C PRO A 58 -2.57 9.15 0.01
N LEU A 59 -3.86 9.41 -0.18
CA LEU A 59 -4.35 10.16 -1.36
C LEU A 59 -3.76 11.57 -1.43
N LEU A 60 -3.73 12.13 -2.64
CA LEU A 60 -3.18 13.46 -2.86
C LEU A 60 -4.22 14.54 -2.55
N SER A 61 -3.76 15.58 -1.87
CA SER A 61 -4.50 16.83 -1.70
C SER A 61 -4.42 17.73 -2.93
N ASP A 62 -3.37 17.56 -3.74
CA ASP A 62 -3.04 18.32 -4.95
C ASP A 62 -2.09 17.49 -5.84
N ILE A 63 -2.06 17.77 -7.14
CA ILE A 63 -1.15 17.13 -8.09
C ILE A 63 0.18 17.90 -8.07
N ASN A 64 1.20 17.28 -7.50
CA ASN A 64 2.57 17.76 -7.62
C ASN A 64 3.36 16.83 -8.56
N PRO A 65 3.93 17.31 -9.68
CA PRO A 65 4.74 16.48 -10.57
C PRO A 65 6.03 15.97 -9.92
N ALA A 66 6.49 16.59 -8.82
CA ALA A 66 7.61 16.12 -8.01
C ALA A 66 7.16 15.45 -6.71
N ASP A 67 6.09 14.66 -6.76
CA ASP A 67 5.54 14.01 -5.56
C ASP A 67 6.57 13.03 -4.95
N PRO A 68 7.05 13.27 -3.71
CA PRO A 68 8.00 12.36 -3.06
C PRO A 68 7.44 10.94 -2.88
N ARG A 69 6.11 10.76 -2.89
CA ARG A 69 5.45 9.45 -2.79
C ARG A 69 5.74 8.55 -3.97
N GLU A 70 5.97 9.10 -5.16
CA GLU A 70 6.33 8.30 -6.34
C GLU A 70 7.69 7.61 -6.13
N ARG A 71 8.71 8.38 -5.71
CA ARG A 71 10.04 7.84 -5.41
C ARG A 71 9.99 6.84 -4.27
N LEU A 72 9.15 7.11 -3.27
CA LEU A 72 8.95 6.22 -2.14
C LEU A 72 8.32 4.90 -2.58
N LEU A 73 7.26 4.96 -3.38
CA LEU A 73 6.60 3.78 -3.92
C LEU A 73 7.56 2.93 -4.77
N ALA A 74 8.30 3.56 -5.68
CA ALA A 74 9.29 2.88 -6.51
C ALA A 74 10.34 2.16 -5.65
N MET A 75 10.84 2.83 -4.60
CA MET A 75 11.81 2.26 -3.66
C MET A 75 11.26 1.04 -2.90
N TYR A 76 10.01 1.09 -2.43
CA TYR A 76 9.38 -0.06 -1.76
C TYR A 76 9.19 -1.22 -2.73
N ILE A 77 8.69 -0.96 -3.94
CA ILE A 77 8.51 -1.98 -4.98
C ILE A 77 9.85 -2.64 -5.32
N GLU A 78 10.90 -1.86 -5.54
CA GLU A 78 12.24 -2.37 -5.86
C GLU A 78 12.79 -3.25 -4.73
N ARG A 79 12.72 -2.76 -3.48
CA ARG A 79 13.29 -3.47 -2.31
C ARG A 79 12.48 -4.68 -1.86
N SER A 80 11.18 -4.70 -2.17
CA SER A 80 10.33 -5.87 -1.94
C SER A 80 10.64 -7.03 -2.88
N GLY A 81 11.45 -6.82 -3.93
CA GLY A 81 11.91 -7.89 -4.81
C GLY A 81 10.76 -8.63 -5.50
N ILE A 82 10.60 -9.91 -5.17
CA ILE A 82 9.49 -10.76 -5.67
C ILE A 82 8.40 -11.00 -4.61
N THR A 83 8.54 -10.42 -3.41
CA THR A 83 7.61 -10.66 -2.31
C THR A 83 6.21 -10.14 -2.66
N PRO A 84 5.14 -10.86 -2.28
CA PRO A 84 3.78 -10.39 -2.51
C PRO A 84 3.52 -9.07 -1.77
N LEU A 85 2.89 -8.11 -2.45
CA LEU A 85 2.68 -6.75 -1.96
C LEU A 85 1.37 -6.62 -1.18
N SER A 86 1.42 -5.86 -0.10
CA SER A 86 0.26 -5.50 0.73
C SER A 86 0.10 -3.99 0.68
N ILE A 87 -0.91 -3.52 -0.04
CA ILE A 87 -1.10 -2.11 -0.36
C ILE A 87 -2.29 -1.57 0.42
N MET A 88 -2.07 -0.49 1.16
CA MET A 88 -3.11 0.23 1.87
C MET A 88 -3.26 1.64 1.31
N ILE A 89 -4.39 1.89 0.67
CA ILE A 89 -4.76 3.21 0.16
C ILE A 89 -5.69 3.87 1.17
N ARG A 90 -5.34 5.05 1.67
CA ARG A 90 -6.15 5.73 2.68
C ARG A 90 -6.36 7.21 2.37
N ASN A 91 -7.62 7.64 2.44
CA ASN A 91 -7.98 9.05 2.42
C ASN A 91 -7.57 9.72 3.74
N ASN A 92 -7.02 10.93 3.66
CA ASN A 92 -6.76 11.75 4.83
C ASN A 92 -8.07 12.40 5.33
N PRO A 93 -8.65 11.96 6.47
CA PRO A 93 -9.93 12.46 6.95
C PRO A 93 -9.89 13.95 7.33
N ARG A 94 -8.69 14.51 7.56
CA ARG A 94 -8.50 15.93 7.89
C ARG A 94 -8.55 16.83 6.66
N ASN A 95 -8.50 16.26 5.45
CA ASN A 95 -8.55 17.03 4.23
C ASN A 95 -9.97 17.03 3.65
N THR A 96 -10.64 18.17 3.79
CA THR A 96 -11.99 18.43 3.28
C THR A 96 -12.05 18.74 1.78
N ARG A 97 -10.89 18.93 1.12
CA ARG A 97 -10.82 19.18 -0.33
C ARG A 97 -11.03 17.89 -1.13
N ARG A 98 -11.39 18.05 -2.41
CA ARG A 98 -11.42 16.95 -3.39
C ARG A 98 -10.03 16.31 -3.46
N GLN A 99 -9.91 15.12 -2.91
CA GLN A 99 -8.67 14.35 -2.99
C GLN A 99 -8.61 13.64 -4.33
N ILE A 100 -7.48 13.81 -5.01
CA ILE A 100 -7.17 13.12 -6.27
C ILE A 100 -6.40 11.87 -5.87
N PRO A 101 -6.71 10.71 -6.47
CA PRO A 101 -6.13 9.45 -6.05
C PRO A 101 -4.61 9.45 -6.14
N PHE A 102 -4.06 9.55 -7.36
CA PHE A 102 -2.62 9.44 -7.63
C PHE A 102 -2.24 10.13 -8.94
N THR A 103 -0.94 10.39 -9.13
CA THR A 103 -0.37 10.80 -10.41
C THR A 103 -0.38 9.64 -11.40
N SER A 104 -0.27 9.94 -12.70
CA SER A 104 -0.15 8.90 -13.75
C SER A 104 1.01 7.94 -13.46
N SER A 105 2.17 8.46 -13.03
CA SER A 105 3.35 7.65 -12.71
C SER A 105 3.10 6.64 -11.59
N ILE A 106 2.42 7.06 -10.52
CA ILE A 106 2.05 6.16 -9.42
C ILE A 106 1.11 5.06 -9.94
N TYR A 107 0.15 5.41 -10.79
CA TYR A 107 -0.70 4.40 -11.41
C TYR A 107 0.07 3.43 -12.28
N THR A 108 1.02 3.90 -13.10
CA THR A 108 1.87 3.01 -13.91
C THR A 108 2.67 2.06 -13.03
N LEU A 109 3.27 2.54 -11.95
CA LEU A 109 4.02 1.72 -10.99
C LEU A 109 3.13 0.65 -10.33
N LEU A 110 1.93 1.05 -9.90
CA LEU A 110 0.95 0.16 -9.31
C LEU A 110 0.53 -0.92 -10.33
N HIS A 111 0.13 -0.52 -11.54
CA HIS A 111 -0.32 -1.41 -12.61
C HIS A 111 0.75 -2.45 -12.97
N ALA A 112 2.00 -2.02 -13.15
CA ALA A 112 3.10 -2.90 -13.53
C ALA A 112 3.40 -4.01 -12.51
N ASN A 113 2.94 -3.84 -11.26
CA ASN A 113 3.20 -4.77 -10.17
C ASN A 113 1.93 -5.47 -9.65
N THR A 114 0.80 -5.35 -10.34
CA THR A 114 -0.51 -5.93 -9.95
C THR A 114 -0.48 -7.43 -9.74
N HIS A 115 0.29 -8.16 -10.55
CA HIS A 115 0.52 -9.61 -10.42
C HIS A 115 1.11 -10.05 -9.08
N ARG A 116 1.73 -9.14 -8.33
CA ARG A 116 2.30 -9.42 -7.01
C ARG A 116 1.37 -9.04 -5.86
N TRP A 117 0.23 -8.42 -6.13
CA TRP A 117 -0.61 -7.89 -5.08
C TRP A 117 -1.27 -9.04 -4.32
N GLN A 118 -1.04 -9.11 -3.02
CA GLN A 118 -1.66 -10.09 -2.12
C GLN A 118 -2.81 -9.49 -1.33
N LYS A 119 -2.64 -8.25 -0.87
CA LYS A 119 -3.65 -7.55 -0.08
C LYS A 119 -3.81 -6.13 -0.60
N LEU A 120 -5.06 -5.71 -0.78
CA LEU A 120 -5.42 -4.34 -1.14
C LEU A 120 -6.51 -3.82 -0.20
N ASP A 121 -6.14 -2.89 0.66
CA ASP A 121 -7.05 -2.25 1.62
C ASP A 121 -7.28 -0.79 1.20
N ILE A 122 -8.51 -0.45 0.82
CA ILE A 122 -8.94 0.90 0.46
C ILE A 122 -9.78 1.46 1.61
N ILE A 123 -9.30 2.49 2.28
CA ILE A 123 -9.93 3.06 3.48
C ILE A 123 -10.33 4.53 3.23
N GLY A 124 -11.62 4.83 3.22
CA GLY A 124 -12.13 6.21 3.25
C GLY A 124 -13.45 6.46 2.50
N SER A 125 -13.61 7.67 1.94
CA SER A 125 -14.87 8.17 1.35
C SER A 125 -15.22 7.52 -0.01
N LEU A 126 -16.49 7.55 -0.43
CA LEU A 126 -17.03 7.02 -1.72
C LEU A 126 -16.35 7.59 -2.97
N VAL A 127 -15.61 8.69 -2.81
CA VAL A 127 -14.84 9.35 -3.86
C VAL A 127 -13.68 8.46 -4.33
N ILE A 128 -12.95 7.82 -3.41
CA ILE A 128 -11.76 6.99 -3.73
C ILE A 128 -12.14 5.81 -4.62
N PRO A 129 -13.20 5.05 -4.25
CA PRO A 129 -13.81 4.07 -5.13
C PRO A 129 -13.97 4.46 -6.60
N VAL A 130 -14.58 5.61 -6.87
CA VAL A 130 -14.93 6.04 -8.23
C VAL A 130 -13.69 6.29 -9.08
N TYR A 131 -12.61 6.80 -8.48
CA TYR A 131 -11.38 7.05 -9.23
C TYR A 131 -10.46 5.83 -9.34
N LEU A 132 -10.56 4.88 -8.42
CA LEU A 132 -9.78 3.64 -8.51
C LEU A 132 -10.44 2.60 -9.41
N CYS A 133 -11.76 2.61 -9.60
CA CYS A 133 -12.45 1.65 -10.47
C CYS A 133 -11.88 1.57 -11.90
N PRO A 134 -11.66 2.69 -12.62
CA PRO A 134 -11.05 2.64 -13.96
C PRO A 134 -9.64 2.06 -13.97
N PHE A 135 -8.93 2.10 -12.84
CA PHE A 135 -7.60 1.54 -12.68
C PHE A 135 -7.63 0.05 -12.28
N LEU A 136 -8.56 -0.34 -11.40
CA LEU A 136 -8.70 -1.70 -10.92
C LEU A 136 -9.36 -2.61 -11.97
N SER A 137 -10.21 -2.07 -12.84
CA SER A 137 -10.94 -2.86 -13.84
C SER A 137 -10.05 -3.49 -14.92
N PRO A 138 -9.02 -2.82 -15.47
CA PRO A 138 -8.07 -3.46 -16.37
C PRO A 138 -7.10 -4.38 -15.62
N ALA A 139 -6.64 -3.92 -14.45
CA ALA A 139 -5.67 -4.62 -13.63
C ALA A 139 -6.21 -5.93 -13.03
N SER A 140 -7.54 -6.08 -12.87
CA SER A 140 -8.16 -7.27 -12.28
C SER A 140 -7.79 -8.58 -12.98
N ARG A 141 -7.45 -8.51 -14.28
CA ARG A 141 -7.03 -9.67 -15.08
C ARG A 141 -5.65 -10.19 -14.70
N ASP A 142 -4.83 -9.34 -14.11
CA ASP A 142 -3.43 -9.61 -13.77
C ASP A 142 -3.23 -9.70 -12.25
N MET A 143 -4.28 -9.84 -11.43
CA MET A 143 -4.21 -9.87 -9.96
C MET A 143 -4.17 -11.30 -9.38
N ASP A 144 -3.36 -12.19 -9.95
CA ASP A 144 -3.37 -13.63 -9.64
C ASP A 144 -3.05 -13.97 -8.17
N MET A 145 -2.27 -13.12 -7.50
CA MET A 145 -1.87 -13.33 -6.10
C MET A 145 -2.82 -12.70 -5.09
N LEU A 146 -3.87 -12.01 -5.52
CA LEU A 146 -4.72 -11.20 -4.64
C LEU A 146 -5.61 -12.08 -3.78
N GLN A 147 -5.32 -12.11 -2.48
CA GLN A 147 -6.02 -12.89 -1.48
C GLN A 147 -7.01 -12.08 -0.67
N SER A 148 -6.82 -10.76 -0.56
CA SER A 148 -7.69 -9.88 0.23
C SER A 148 -7.90 -8.54 -0.46
N LEU A 149 -9.16 -8.23 -0.78
CA LEU A 149 -9.59 -6.91 -1.21
C LEU A 149 -10.60 -6.36 -0.20
N LYS A 150 -10.26 -5.27 0.48
CA LYS A 150 -11.15 -4.64 1.46
C LYS A 150 -11.39 -3.18 1.10
N SER A 151 -12.64 -2.77 1.16
CA SER A 151 -13.04 -1.37 1.06
C SER A 151 -13.76 -0.97 2.34
N VAL A 152 -13.07 -0.22 3.20
CA VAL A 152 -13.57 0.18 4.53
C VAL A 152 -13.93 1.66 4.52
N ARG A 153 -15.14 1.97 4.98
CA ARG A 153 -15.69 3.33 4.96
C ARG A 153 -15.41 4.04 6.28
N ASN A 154 -14.84 5.25 6.21
CA ASN A 154 -14.74 6.12 7.39
C ASN A 154 -16.02 6.95 7.45
N TYR A 155 -17.03 6.50 8.19
CA TYR A 155 -18.20 7.33 8.49
C TYR A 155 -18.09 7.95 9.88
N THR A 156 -18.21 9.27 9.93
CA THR A 156 -18.89 9.95 11.04
C THR A 156 -20.22 10.46 10.47
N SER A 157 -21.31 9.78 10.83
CA SER A 157 -22.68 10.30 11.01
C SER A 157 -23.55 10.85 9.85
N GLU A 158 -23.27 10.71 8.55
CA GLU A 158 -24.32 11.04 7.54
C GLU A 158 -24.41 10.02 6.40
N SER A 159 -25.61 9.45 6.26
CA SER A 159 -26.00 8.40 5.32
C SER A 159 -26.16 8.95 3.90
N VAL A 160 -25.40 8.41 2.94
CA VAL A 160 -25.53 8.73 1.51
C VAL A 160 -26.22 7.57 0.77
N PRO A 161 -27.14 7.82 -0.19
CA PRO A 161 -27.96 6.79 -0.82
C PRO A 161 -27.20 5.75 -1.67
N ILE A 162 -27.75 4.53 -1.70
CA ILE A 162 -27.26 3.31 -2.37
C ILE A 162 -27.02 3.48 -3.89
N ARG A 163 -27.56 4.52 -4.55
CA ARG A 163 -27.39 4.76 -5.99
C ARG A 163 -25.94 5.00 -6.45
N PHE A 164 -25.02 5.35 -5.55
CA PHE A 164 -23.59 5.48 -5.87
C PHE A 164 -22.83 4.12 -5.90
N MET A 165 -23.51 2.99 -5.63
CA MET A 165 -22.91 1.65 -5.63
C MET A 165 -22.74 1.02 -7.03
N LEU A 166 -23.32 1.59 -8.08
CA LEU A 166 -23.40 0.94 -9.39
C LEU A 166 -22.06 0.76 -10.15
N PRO A 167 -21.03 1.64 -10.04
CA PRO A 167 -19.74 1.41 -10.72
C PRO A 167 -18.90 0.28 -10.12
N TRP A 168 -19.33 -0.26 -8.96
CA TRP A 168 -18.61 -1.30 -8.23
C TRP A 168 -19.01 -2.66 -8.73
N ALA A 169 -20.21 -2.82 -9.27
CA ALA A 169 -20.68 -4.11 -9.76
C ALA A 169 -19.72 -4.69 -10.81
N SER A 170 -19.16 -3.92 -11.76
CA SER A 170 -18.26 -4.54 -12.75
C SER A 170 -16.90 -4.99 -12.18
N VAL A 171 -16.26 -4.19 -11.33
CA VAL A 171 -14.96 -4.53 -10.70
C VAL A 171 -15.14 -5.58 -9.60
N PHE A 172 -16.25 -5.53 -8.87
CA PHE A 172 -16.59 -6.45 -7.77
C PHE A 172 -17.41 -7.68 -8.18
N CYS A 173 -17.98 -7.71 -9.38
CA CYS A 173 -18.50 -8.95 -9.96
C CYS A 173 -17.35 -9.79 -10.54
N ASP A 174 -16.20 -9.19 -10.85
CA ASP A 174 -15.08 -9.89 -11.51
C ASP A 174 -13.94 -10.34 -10.56
N TRP A 175 -13.85 -9.85 -9.32
CA TRP A 175 -12.88 -10.39 -8.32
C TRP A 175 -13.33 -11.73 -7.66
N ARG A 176 -14.16 -12.47 -8.40
CA ARG A 176 -14.79 -13.77 -8.12
C ARG A 176 -15.49 -13.85 -6.75
N SER A 177 -16.49 -12.97 -6.59
CA SER A 177 -17.56 -13.09 -5.57
C SER A 177 -17.07 -13.14 -4.11
N TYR A 178 -16.28 -12.14 -3.69
CA TYR A 178 -16.02 -11.84 -2.27
C TYR A 178 -15.45 -13.01 -1.43
N ILE A 179 -14.36 -13.66 -1.88
CA ILE A 179 -13.50 -14.62 -1.13
C ILE A 179 -14.18 -15.95 -0.67
N GLY A 180 -15.51 -16.05 -0.66
CA GLY A 180 -16.26 -17.14 -0.01
C GLY A 180 -16.69 -16.75 1.41
N SER A 181 -17.96 -17.01 1.74
CA SER A 181 -18.67 -16.66 2.99
C SER A 181 -17.89 -16.85 4.29
#